data_AF-A0A8J4FIL2-F1
#
_entry.id   AF-A0A8J4FIL2-F1
#
_cell.length_a   1.000
_cell.length_b   1.000
_cell.length_c   1.000
_cell.angle_alpha   90.00
_cell.angle_beta   90.00
_cell.angle_gamma   90.00
#
_symmetry.space_group_name_H-M   'P 1'
#
loop_
_entity.id
_entity.type
_entity.pdbx_description
1 polymer ?
#
loop_
_entity_poly.entity_id
_entity_poly.type
_entity_poly.pdbx_seq_one_letter_code
_entity_poly.pdbx_strand_id
1 'polypeptide(L)'
;MALTKDDIIVKLKDAGVPFDIYEHPPVMTVEAQVNALPGNPNTVLKNLFLKDKKHRCYIITALANTKIDLQVLSARLGVGKSGTRMAPEELVTSVLQVPLGSVTPLAVANPEAANVVLLLDAKILDHEHVSADGGVVYVHPLVNTASLALTPGALAAAIRALGREPVFVDLEADPKIDRDNPPDLKALADATQPAPLALPEGGTPAAPAAPPADVGAAAQAPVSAAAAAQVPKPVQAAPAKEAKKAKAGKGTDPRAAAKAAVTTASLIAVAPRVDDLLRAACSALLGGVAPEEVTSSGRVDAYAMARLRAELEMQLTSLKNAAYAAGYVAGKGEVVAHAERRYV
;
A
#
# COMPACT_ATOMS: atom_id res chain seq x y z
N MET A 1 18.44 -8.69 -11.32
CA MET A 1 18.36 -8.70 -9.85
C MET A 1 17.57 -7.47 -9.43
N ALA A 2 16.75 -7.56 -8.39
CA ALA A 2 16.02 -6.41 -7.86
C ALA A 2 17.01 -5.36 -7.32
N LEU A 3 16.73 -4.08 -7.58
CA LEU A 3 17.53 -2.98 -7.06
C LEU A 3 17.17 -2.70 -5.60
N THR A 4 18.16 -2.26 -4.85
CA THR A 4 18.02 -1.83 -3.45
C THR A 4 17.85 -0.31 -3.34
N LYS A 5 17.55 0.16 -2.13
CA LYS A 5 17.59 1.59 -1.79
C LYS A 5 18.91 2.23 -2.19
N ASP A 6 20.02 1.60 -1.87
CA ASP A 6 21.36 2.14 -2.10
C ASP A 6 21.69 2.19 -3.59
N ASP A 7 21.26 1.19 -4.37
CA ASP A 7 21.42 1.20 -5.83
C ASP A 7 20.70 2.40 -6.48
N ILE A 8 19.49 2.72 -6.03
CA ILE A 8 18.75 3.89 -6.50
C ILE A 8 19.48 5.18 -6.11
N ILE A 9 19.91 5.30 -4.85
CA ILE A 9 20.65 6.47 -4.37
C ILE A 9 21.91 6.70 -5.21
N VAL A 10 22.68 5.65 -5.49
CA VAL A 10 23.88 5.71 -6.32
C VAL A 10 23.53 6.18 -7.74
N LYS A 11 22.54 5.55 -8.39
CA LYS A 11 22.10 5.94 -9.74
C LYS A 11 21.68 7.42 -9.83
N LEU A 12 20.94 7.91 -8.83
CA LEU A 12 20.50 9.31 -8.80
C LEU A 12 21.66 10.28 -8.57
N LYS A 13 22.62 9.93 -7.69
CA LYS A 13 23.85 10.71 -7.49
C LYS A 13 24.71 10.77 -8.74
N ASP A 14 24.92 9.63 -9.39
CA ASP A 14 25.72 9.54 -10.62
C ASP A 14 25.10 10.34 -11.77
N ALA A 15 23.77 10.44 -11.81
CA ALA A 15 23.03 11.26 -12.75
C ALA A 15 22.94 12.75 -12.37
N GLY A 16 23.50 13.15 -11.22
CA GLY A 16 23.47 14.53 -10.73
C GLY A 16 22.07 15.01 -10.32
N VAL A 17 21.17 14.10 -9.95
CA VAL A 17 19.82 14.45 -9.50
C VAL A 17 19.89 14.93 -8.05
N PRO A 18 19.41 16.15 -7.73
CA PRO A 18 19.41 16.65 -6.35
C PRO A 18 18.25 16.03 -5.55
N PHE A 19 18.54 15.51 -4.36
CA PHE A 19 17.56 14.98 -3.42
C PHE A 19 18.07 14.99 -1.98
N ASP A 20 17.15 15.03 -1.03
CA ASP A 20 17.41 14.74 0.38
C ASP A 20 16.83 13.39 0.77
N ILE A 21 17.43 12.73 1.77
CA ILE A 21 16.96 11.43 2.29
C ILE A 21 16.46 11.60 3.72
N TYR A 22 15.27 11.10 3.99
CA TYR A 22 14.68 11.02 5.32
C TYR A 22 14.44 9.56 5.71
N GLU A 23 15.16 9.08 6.72
CA GLU A 23 14.94 7.74 7.30
C GLU A 23 13.83 7.82 8.36
N HIS A 24 12.95 6.83 8.37
CA HIS A 24 11.83 6.75 9.30
C HIS A 24 11.41 5.29 9.53
N PRO A 25 10.64 4.99 10.60
CA PRO A 25 10.02 3.67 10.73
C PRO A 25 9.16 3.33 9.50
N PRO A 26 8.87 2.04 9.24
CA PRO A 26 8.00 1.65 8.12
C PRO A 26 6.65 2.37 8.20
N VAL A 27 6.30 3.10 7.15
CA VAL A 27 5.00 3.75 6.99
C VAL A 27 4.21 3.05 5.90
N MET A 28 2.97 2.67 6.22
CA MET A 28 2.07 1.94 5.29
C MET A 28 0.89 2.78 4.85
N THR A 29 0.74 3.98 5.41
CA THR A 29 -0.37 4.90 5.16
C THR A 29 0.19 6.26 4.82
N VAL A 30 -0.49 6.98 3.92
CA VAL A 30 -0.08 8.35 3.57
C VAL A 30 -0.15 9.26 4.80
N GLU A 31 -1.10 9.06 5.73
CA GLU A 31 -1.15 9.82 6.99
C GLU A 31 0.09 9.59 7.86
N ALA A 32 0.50 8.32 8.04
CA ALA A 32 1.70 8.00 8.80
C ALA A 32 2.95 8.61 8.16
N GLN A 33 2.99 8.64 6.82
CA GLN A 33 4.07 9.26 6.07
C GLN A 33 4.09 10.79 6.21
N VAL A 34 2.93 11.45 6.16
CA VAL A 34 2.81 12.89 6.41
C VAL A 34 3.29 13.25 7.82
N ASN A 35 2.98 12.42 8.81
CA ASN A 35 3.45 12.64 10.19
C ASN A 35 4.96 12.36 10.37
N ALA A 36 5.56 11.54 9.50
CA ALA A 36 6.97 11.17 9.58
C ALA A 36 7.90 12.12 8.81
N LEU A 37 7.36 12.97 7.93
CA LEU A 37 8.12 13.81 7.01
C LEU A 37 7.83 15.29 7.21
N PRO A 38 8.82 16.17 6.97
CA PRO A 38 8.58 17.61 7.06
C PRO A 38 7.73 18.10 5.88
N GLY A 39 6.80 19.02 6.14
CA GLY A 39 6.05 19.72 5.10
C GLY A 39 4.54 19.51 5.16
N ASN A 40 3.87 19.91 4.09
CA ASN A 40 2.41 19.85 3.95
C ASN A 40 1.98 18.43 3.53
N PRO A 41 0.80 17.92 3.95
CA PRO A 41 0.22 16.68 3.42
C PRO A 41 0.22 16.53 1.89
N ASN A 42 0.21 17.64 1.15
CA ASN A 42 0.26 17.64 -0.32
C ASN A 42 1.64 17.30 -0.91
N THR A 43 2.67 17.13 -0.09
CA THR A 43 4.02 16.72 -0.53
C THR A 43 4.18 15.20 -0.64
N VAL A 44 3.28 14.42 -0.02
CA VAL A 44 3.33 12.97 -0.06
C VAL A 44 2.51 12.43 -1.24
N LEU A 45 3.16 11.59 -2.05
CA LEU A 45 2.53 10.97 -3.21
C LEU A 45 1.90 9.63 -2.84
N LYS A 46 0.73 9.35 -3.41
CA LYS A 46 0.12 8.02 -3.39
C LYS A 46 0.42 7.28 -4.69
N ASN A 47 0.46 5.96 -4.62
CA ASN A 47 0.78 5.11 -5.77
C ASN A 47 -0.26 4.01 -5.93
N LEU A 48 -0.94 3.97 -7.07
CA LEU A 48 -1.83 2.88 -7.44
C LEU A 48 -1.08 1.96 -8.39
N PHE A 49 -1.01 0.68 -8.05
CA PHE A 49 -0.52 -0.35 -8.97
C PHE A 49 -1.72 -1.05 -9.59
N LEU A 50 -1.90 -0.90 -10.90
CA LEU A 50 -3.04 -1.39 -11.65
C LEU A 50 -2.61 -2.46 -12.65
N LYS A 51 -3.55 -3.33 -13.03
CA LYS A 51 -3.42 -4.19 -14.20
C LYS A 51 -4.69 -4.16 -15.06
N ASP A 52 -4.52 -4.37 -16.36
CA ASP A 52 -5.65 -4.55 -17.28
C ASP A 52 -6.02 -6.03 -17.50
N LYS A 53 -7.03 -6.26 -18.35
CA LYS A 53 -7.45 -7.62 -18.77
C LYS A 53 -6.41 -8.36 -19.62
N LYS A 54 -5.45 -7.65 -20.21
CA LYS A 54 -4.34 -8.22 -20.99
C LYS A 54 -3.07 -8.38 -20.14
N HIS A 55 -3.17 -8.27 -18.81
CA HIS A 55 -2.05 -8.36 -17.87
C HIS A 55 -0.95 -7.30 -18.09
N ARG A 56 -1.29 -6.17 -18.73
CA ARG A 56 -0.42 -4.99 -18.75
C ARG A 56 -0.52 -4.30 -17.40
N CYS A 57 0.60 -3.81 -16.89
CA CYS A 57 0.72 -3.22 -15.56
C CYS A 57 0.99 -1.71 -15.63
N TYR A 58 0.46 -0.97 -14.65
CA TYR A 58 0.55 0.48 -14.58
C TYR A 58 0.87 0.92 -13.16
N ILE A 59 1.81 1.84 -12.98
CA ILE A 59 1.96 2.63 -11.76
C ILE A 59 1.34 4.00 -12.04
N ILE A 60 0.37 4.39 -11.21
CA ILE A 60 -0.20 5.73 -11.21
C ILE A 60 0.26 6.43 -9.94
N THR A 61 1.10 7.45 -10.10
CA THR A 61 1.63 8.25 -8.99
C THR A 61 0.92 9.60 -8.98
N ALA A 62 0.28 9.94 -7.87
CA ALA A 62 -0.52 11.16 -7.75
C ALA A 62 -0.39 11.82 -6.38
N LEU A 63 -0.83 13.07 -6.27
CA LEU A 63 -1.00 13.70 -4.97
C LEU A 63 -2.02 12.91 -4.13
N ALA A 64 -1.87 12.96 -2.80
CA ALA A 64 -2.74 12.22 -1.89
C ALA A 64 -4.25 12.49 -2.13
N ASN A 65 -4.60 13.74 -2.42
CA ASN A 65 -5.97 14.23 -2.60
C ASN A 65 -6.50 14.13 -4.05
N THR A 66 -5.66 13.81 -5.04
CA THR A 66 -6.09 13.66 -6.43
C THR A 66 -7.12 12.54 -6.56
N LYS A 67 -8.27 12.84 -7.15
CA LYS A 67 -9.36 11.88 -7.35
C LYS A 67 -9.20 11.19 -8.69
N ILE A 68 -8.86 9.90 -8.66
CA ILE A 68 -8.65 9.12 -9.87
C ILE A 68 -9.91 8.30 -10.14
N ASP A 69 -10.66 8.67 -11.18
CA ASP A 69 -11.74 7.82 -11.69
C ASP A 69 -11.13 6.68 -12.54
N LEU A 70 -11.15 5.46 -12.00
CA LEU A 70 -10.59 4.29 -12.69
C LEU A 70 -11.36 3.94 -13.97
N GLN A 71 -12.65 4.28 -14.08
CA GLN A 71 -13.40 4.02 -15.31
C GLN A 71 -12.96 4.96 -16.43
N VAL A 72 -12.81 6.25 -16.10
CA VAL A 72 -12.28 7.26 -17.02
C VAL A 72 -10.86 6.93 -17.43
N LEU A 73 -9.97 6.64 -16.46
CA LEU A 73 -8.58 6.24 -16.73
C LEU A 73 -8.52 5.00 -17.62
N SER A 74 -9.34 3.99 -17.37
CA SER A 74 -9.39 2.78 -18.20
C SER A 74 -9.86 3.08 -19.63
N ALA A 75 -10.81 4.00 -19.78
CA ALA A 75 -11.27 4.44 -21.08
C ALA A 75 -10.14 5.16 -21.83
N ARG A 76 -9.45 6.11 -21.17
CA ARG A 76 -8.30 6.88 -21.72
C ARG A 76 -7.12 6.00 -22.13
N LEU A 77 -6.85 4.94 -21.38
CA LEU A 77 -5.87 3.91 -21.72
C LEU A 77 -6.30 3.01 -22.89
N GLY A 78 -7.53 3.16 -23.40
CA GLY A 78 -8.06 2.35 -24.49
C GLY A 78 -8.33 0.89 -24.10
N VAL A 79 -8.51 0.61 -22.81
CA VAL A 79 -8.77 -0.75 -22.28
C VAL A 79 -10.24 -0.99 -21.92
N GLY A 80 -11.10 -0.02 -22.22
CA GLY A 80 -12.53 -0.02 -21.93
C GLY A 80 -12.84 0.49 -20.52
N LYS A 81 -14.07 0.99 -20.27
CA LYS A 81 -14.48 1.69 -19.02
C LYS A 81 -14.35 0.88 -17.72
N SER A 82 -14.04 -0.40 -17.77
CA SER A 82 -13.73 -1.23 -16.59
C SER A 82 -12.58 -2.19 -16.91
N GLY A 83 -11.62 -1.69 -17.70
CA GLY A 83 -10.49 -2.45 -18.19
C GLY A 83 -9.37 -2.60 -17.18
N THR A 84 -9.22 -1.65 -16.24
CA THR A 84 -8.20 -1.70 -15.18
C THR A 84 -8.79 -2.06 -13.82
N ARG A 85 -7.96 -2.67 -12.98
CA ARG A 85 -8.22 -2.96 -11.57
C ARG A 85 -6.91 -2.91 -10.77
N MET A 86 -6.99 -2.82 -9.45
CA MET A 86 -5.81 -2.96 -8.60
C MET A 86 -5.10 -4.29 -8.90
N ALA A 87 -3.79 -4.22 -9.11
CA ALA A 87 -2.96 -5.39 -9.29
C ALA A 87 -2.88 -6.14 -7.95
N PRO A 88 -2.88 -7.49 -7.99
CA PRO A 88 -2.78 -8.29 -6.78
C PRO A 88 -1.34 -8.23 -6.23
N GLU A 89 -1.20 -8.56 -4.96
CA GLU A 89 0.04 -8.42 -4.19
C GLU A 89 1.21 -9.20 -4.79
N GLU A 90 0.94 -10.34 -5.43
CA GLU A 90 1.96 -11.17 -6.09
C GLU A 90 2.63 -10.41 -7.24
N LEU A 91 1.91 -9.54 -7.96
CA LEU A 91 2.51 -8.72 -9.01
C LEU A 91 3.36 -7.59 -8.43
N VAL A 92 3.10 -7.13 -7.21
CA VAL A 92 3.96 -6.12 -6.56
C VAL A 92 5.34 -6.72 -6.30
N THR A 93 5.40 -7.94 -5.76
CA THR A 93 6.67 -8.60 -5.44
C THR A 93 7.36 -9.16 -6.68
N SER A 94 6.63 -9.67 -7.67
CA SER A 94 7.24 -10.25 -8.87
C SER A 94 7.60 -9.24 -9.95
N VAL A 95 6.74 -8.24 -10.22
CA VAL A 95 6.94 -7.24 -11.29
C VAL A 95 7.66 -6.02 -10.76
N LEU A 96 7.17 -5.42 -9.67
CA LEU A 96 7.79 -4.21 -9.12
C LEU A 96 9.00 -4.54 -8.26
N GLN A 97 9.15 -5.78 -7.79
CA GLN A 97 10.26 -6.23 -6.95
C GLN A 97 10.46 -5.38 -5.69
N VAL A 98 9.36 -4.89 -5.11
CA VAL A 98 9.35 -4.13 -3.86
C VAL A 98 8.51 -4.82 -2.79
N PRO A 99 8.77 -4.59 -1.50
CA PRO A 99 7.89 -5.04 -0.43
C PRO A 99 6.48 -4.43 -0.56
N LEU A 100 5.50 -5.12 0.02
CA LEU A 100 4.14 -4.56 0.14
C LEU A 100 4.18 -3.22 0.89
N GLY A 101 3.37 -2.27 0.41
CA GLY A 101 3.38 -0.89 0.91
C GLY A 101 4.58 -0.04 0.45
N SER A 102 5.48 -0.56 -0.39
CA SER A 102 6.61 0.19 -0.95
C SER A 102 6.44 0.51 -2.45
N VAL A 103 5.20 0.49 -2.97
CA VAL A 103 4.92 0.89 -4.35
C VAL A 103 5.32 2.37 -4.52
N THR A 104 6.13 2.63 -5.54
CA THR A 104 6.79 3.92 -5.79
C THR A 104 7.04 4.10 -7.28
N PRO A 105 7.04 5.34 -7.81
CA PRO A 105 7.41 5.57 -9.21
C PRO A 105 8.83 5.09 -9.53
N LEU A 106 9.72 5.00 -8.55
CA LEU A 106 11.11 4.55 -8.76
C LEU A 106 11.22 3.04 -9.03
N ALA A 107 10.15 2.26 -8.78
CA ALA A 107 10.13 0.82 -9.02
C ALA A 107 10.28 0.46 -10.50
N VAL A 108 10.03 1.40 -11.42
CA VAL A 108 10.28 1.24 -12.86
C VAL A 108 11.75 0.97 -13.21
N ALA A 109 12.67 1.23 -12.28
CA ALA A 109 14.08 0.89 -12.43
C ALA A 109 14.36 -0.61 -12.36
N ASN A 110 13.44 -1.38 -11.77
CA ASN A 110 13.62 -2.82 -11.63
C ASN A 110 13.44 -3.51 -12.99
N PRO A 111 14.27 -4.52 -13.32
CA PRO A 111 14.22 -5.18 -14.63
C PRO A 111 12.85 -5.76 -15.00
N GLU A 112 12.16 -6.38 -14.04
CA GLU A 112 10.83 -6.96 -14.26
C GLU A 112 9.74 -5.90 -14.46
N ALA A 113 10.01 -4.64 -14.08
CA ALA A 113 9.12 -3.51 -14.28
C ALA A 113 9.36 -2.78 -15.62
N ALA A 114 10.22 -3.30 -16.51
CA ALA A 114 10.54 -2.66 -17.80
C ALA A 114 9.29 -2.41 -18.68
N ASN A 115 8.27 -3.25 -18.53
CA ASN A 115 7.00 -3.13 -19.24
C ASN A 115 5.91 -2.45 -18.39
N VAL A 116 6.23 -1.82 -17.26
CA VAL A 116 5.23 -1.09 -16.47
C VAL A 116 5.09 0.32 -17.03
N VAL A 117 3.85 0.73 -17.35
CA VAL A 117 3.54 2.12 -17.69
C VAL A 117 3.55 2.94 -16.41
N LEU A 118 4.31 4.03 -16.39
CA LEU A 118 4.28 5.00 -15.31
C LEU A 118 3.53 6.25 -15.75
N LEU A 119 2.45 6.59 -15.04
CA LEU A 119 1.74 7.85 -15.21
C LEU A 119 1.91 8.67 -13.93
N LEU A 120 2.40 9.90 -14.09
CA LEU A 120 2.56 10.88 -13.02
C LEU A 120 1.41 11.89 -13.13
N ASP A 121 0.84 12.28 -12.00
CA ASP A 121 -0.17 13.34 -11.96
C ASP A 121 0.44 14.68 -12.39
N ALA A 122 -0.18 15.34 -13.37
CA ALA A 122 0.23 16.66 -13.83
C ALA A 122 0.22 17.72 -12.72
N LYS A 123 -0.63 17.55 -11.68
CA LYS A 123 -0.64 18.45 -10.52
C LYS A 123 0.67 18.43 -9.70
N ILE A 124 1.51 17.41 -9.88
CA ILE A 124 2.87 17.38 -9.28
C ILE A 124 3.73 18.52 -9.82
N LEU A 125 3.49 18.97 -11.05
CA LEU A 125 4.22 20.09 -11.65
C LEU A 125 3.72 21.47 -11.17
N ASP A 126 2.57 21.51 -10.48
CA ASP A 126 1.96 22.74 -10.05
C ASP A 126 2.51 23.17 -8.68
N HIS A 127 3.20 24.31 -8.67
CA HIS A 127 3.77 24.90 -7.47
C HIS A 127 2.70 25.31 -6.44
N GLU A 128 1.47 25.63 -6.86
CA GLU A 128 0.37 25.91 -5.92
C GLU A 128 -0.05 24.66 -5.15
N HIS A 129 0.07 23.48 -5.76
CA HIS A 129 -0.35 22.22 -5.19
C HIS A 129 0.75 21.53 -4.34
N VAL A 130 2.03 21.66 -4.73
CA VAL A 130 3.15 20.94 -4.09
C VAL A 130 3.85 21.77 -2.99
N SER A 131 3.76 23.11 -3.01
CA SER A 131 4.01 24.08 -1.93
C SER A 131 4.60 25.38 -2.52
N ALA A 132 4.16 26.53 -2.00
CA ALA A 132 4.55 27.86 -2.44
C ALA A 132 6.06 28.18 -2.31
N ASP A 133 6.80 27.42 -1.49
CA ASP A 133 8.22 27.68 -1.18
C ASP A 133 9.20 26.82 -2.00
N GLY A 134 8.81 26.34 -3.18
CA GLY A 134 9.64 25.47 -4.04
C GLY A 134 9.42 23.97 -3.79
N GLY A 135 8.15 23.60 -3.54
CA GLY A 135 7.71 22.33 -2.97
C GLY A 135 8.41 21.07 -3.47
N VAL A 136 8.85 20.26 -2.50
CA VAL A 136 9.34 18.91 -2.73
C VAL A 136 8.19 17.90 -2.68
N VAL A 137 8.36 16.79 -3.38
CA VAL A 137 7.55 15.59 -3.25
C VAL A 137 8.37 14.47 -2.64
N TYR A 138 7.68 13.60 -1.89
CA TYR A 138 8.28 12.44 -1.25
C TYR A 138 7.97 11.15 -2.01
N VAL A 139 9.02 10.41 -2.33
CA VAL A 139 8.92 9.07 -2.93
C VAL A 139 9.79 8.07 -2.18
N HIS A 140 9.33 6.82 -2.09
CA HIS A 140 10.11 5.76 -1.46
C HIS A 140 11.23 5.29 -2.40
N PRO A 141 12.49 5.15 -1.93
CA PRO A 141 13.58 4.55 -2.69
C PRO A 141 13.49 3.02 -2.61
N LEU A 142 12.42 2.45 -3.17
CA LEU A 142 12.08 1.01 -3.21
C LEU A 142 11.79 0.34 -1.85
N VAL A 143 11.95 1.07 -0.74
CA VAL A 143 11.62 0.64 0.62
C VAL A 143 10.86 1.73 1.36
N ASN A 144 9.92 1.34 2.23
CA ASN A 144 9.07 2.28 2.98
C ASN A 144 9.62 2.69 4.36
N THR A 145 10.90 2.42 4.63
CA THR A 145 11.64 2.92 5.79
C THR A 145 12.41 4.20 5.49
N ALA A 146 12.29 4.72 4.26
CA ALA A 146 12.91 5.97 3.86
C ALA A 146 12.04 6.68 2.83
N SER A 147 12.23 7.99 2.72
CA SER A 147 11.65 8.82 1.67
C SER A 147 12.71 9.75 1.09
N LEU A 148 12.73 9.89 -0.23
CA LEU A 148 13.52 10.90 -0.93
C LEU A 148 12.66 12.16 -1.11
N ALA A 149 13.17 13.31 -0.70
CA ALA A 149 12.59 14.60 -1.07
C ALA A 149 13.19 15.05 -2.40
N LEU A 150 12.33 15.26 -3.38
CA LEU A 150 12.69 15.67 -4.74
C LEU A 150 11.84 16.86 -5.13
N THR A 151 12.42 17.86 -5.81
CA THR A 151 11.57 18.80 -6.56
C THR A 151 10.85 18.06 -7.69
N PRO A 152 9.72 18.56 -8.23
CA PRO A 152 9.06 17.95 -9.39
C PRO A 152 10.00 17.75 -10.58
N GLY A 153 10.89 18.73 -10.82
CA GLY A 153 11.94 18.63 -11.83
C GLY A 153 12.97 17.54 -11.52
N ALA A 154 13.40 17.39 -10.27
CA ALA A 154 14.29 16.33 -9.84
C ALA A 154 13.64 14.94 -9.93
N LEU A 155 12.34 14.82 -9.65
CA LEU A 155 11.58 13.58 -9.86
C LEU A 155 11.58 13.21 -11.36
N ALA A 156 11.28 14.16 -12.25
CA ALA A 156 11.34 13.91 -13.69
C ALA A 156 12.75 13.50 -14.15
N ALA A 157 13.79 14.15 -13.63
CA ALA A 157 15.19 13.79 -13.90
C ALA A 157 15.54 12.40 -13.35
N ALA A 158 15.05 12.03 -12.16
CA ALA A 158 15.22 10.72 -11.57
C ALA A 158 14.62 9.62 -12.47
N ILE A 159 13.39 9.81 -12.96
CA ILE A 159 12.74 8.84 -13.85
C ILE A 159 13.55 8.66 -15.15
N ARG A 160 14.08 9.75 -15.72
CA ARG A 160 14.99 9.68 -16.90
C ARG A 160 16.30 8.98 -16.61
N ALA A 161 16.92 9.25 -15.47
CA ALA A 161 18.15 8.57 -15.03
C ALA A 161 17.93 7.06 -14.85
N LEU A 162 16.71 6.64 -14.53
CA LEU A 162 16.31 5.24 -14.42
C LEU A 162 15.89 4.63 -15.76
N GLY A 163 16.09 5.34 -16.88
CA GLY A 163 15.86 4.83 -18.24
C GLY A 163 14.41 4.90 -18.71
N ARG A 164 13.58 5.76 -18.11
CA ARG A 164 12.16 5.92 -18.46
C ARG A 164 11.85 7.39 -18.76
N GLU A 165 10.94 7.66 -19.70
CA GLU A 165 10.46 9.04 -19.91
C GLU A 165 9.29 9.32 -18.96
N PRO A 166 9.33 10.38 -18.13
CA PRO A 166 8.21 10.75 -17.27
C PRO A 166 7.03 11.26 -18.10
N VAL A 167 5.86 10.65 -17.89
CA VAL A 167 4.61 11.08 -18.52
C VAL A 167 3.70 11.70 -17.48
N PHE A 168 3.50 13.01 -17.58
CA PHE A 168 2.57 13.74 -16.73
C PHE A 168 1.18 13.80 -17.38
N VAL A 169 0.15 13.46 -16.60
CA VAL A 169 -1.23 13.33 -17.06
C VAL A 169 -2.14 14.02 -16.06
N ASP A 170 -3.06 14.85 -16.55
CA ASP A 170 -4.17 15.32 -15.71
C ASP A 170 -5.06 14.12 -15.38
N LEU A 171 -4.93 13.58 -14.16
CA LEU A 171 -5.65 12.37 -13.73
C LEU A 171 -7.10 12.63 -13.35
N GLU A 172 -7.52 13.89 -13.18
CA GLU A 172 -8.92 14.26 -12.89
C GLU A 172 -9.70 14.65 -14.14
N ALA A 173 -9.01 14.82 -15.29
CA ALA A 173 -9.68 15.07 -16.56
C ALA A 173 -10.61 13.91 -16.95
N ASP A 174 -11.83 14.27 -17.34
CA ASP A 174 -12.84 13.39 -17.94
C ASP A 174 -13.09 13.76 -19.40
N PRO A 175 -12.14 13.47 -20.31
CA PRO A 175 -12.34 13.70 -21.73
C PRO A 175 -13.39 12.73 -22.28
N LYS A 176 -14.31 13.26 -23.10
CA LYS A 176 -15.27 12.42 -23.81
C LYS A 176 -14.54 11.55 -24.84
N ILE A 177 -14.57 10.24 -24.67
CA ILE A 177 -13.95 9.30 -25.61
C ILE A 177 -15.02 8.75 -26.56
N ASP A 178 -14.87 9.06 -27.83
CA ASP A 178 -15.75 8.58 -28.92
C ASP A 178 -14.95 8.39 -30.21
N ARG A 179 -15.64 8.27 -31.35
CA ARG A 179 -14.98 8.06 -32.65
C ARG A 179 -14.08 9.23 -33.04
N ASP A 180 -14.48 10.45 -32.69
CA ASP A 180 -13.82 11.67 -33.12
C ASP A 180 -12.77 12.12 -32.09
N ASN A 181 -12.89 11.67 -30.84
CA ASN A 181 -11.88 11.82 -29.79
C ASN A 181 -11.40 10.45 -29.26
N PRO A 182 -10.37 9.83 -29.89
CA PRO A 182 -9.85 8.54 -29.49
C PRO A 182 -9.16 8.61 -28.12
N PRO A 183 -8.96 7.47 -27.43
CA PRO A 183 -8.32 7.47 -26.12
C PRO A 183 -6.88 7.99 -26.17
N ASP A 184 -6.60 9.03 -25.38
CA ASP A 184 -5.36 9.81 -25.40
C ASP A 184 -4.14 9.09 -24.79
N LEU A 185 -4.37 8.11 -23.91
CA LEU A 185 -3.32 7.32 -23.26
C LEU A 185 -3.13 5.93 -23.91
N LYS A 186 -3.86 5.62 -24.99
CA LYS A 186 -3.84 4.30 -25.63
C LYS A 186 -2.46 3.91 -26.14
N ALA A 187 -1.71 4.86 -26.70
CA ALA A 187 -0.37 4.60 -27.21
C ALA A 187 0.60 4.09 -26.12
N LEU A 188 0.48 4.62 -24.90
CA LEU A 188 1.28 4.20 -23.75
C LEU A 188 0.93 2.78 -23.32
N ALA A 189 -0.37 2.46 -23.29
CA ALA A 189 -0.83 1.11 -23.00
C ALA A 189 -0.40 0.11 -24.08
N ASP A 190 -0.44 0.48 -25.36
CA ASP A 190 -0.12 -0.41 -26.47
C ASP A 190 1.38 -0.63 -26.66
N ALA A 191 2.21 0.31 -26.25
CA ALA A 191 3.67 0.15 -26.20
C ALA A 191 4.13 -0.87 -25.14
N THR A 192 3.22 -1.34 -24.30
CA THR A 192 3.51 -2.20 -23.16
C THR A 192 3.22 -3.68 -23.45
N GLN A 193 4.18 -4.55 -23.14
CA GLN A 193 3.97 -5.99 -23.16
C GLN A 193 3.33 -6.49 -21.85
N PRO A 194 2.51 -7.56 -21.89
CA PRO A 194 1.97 -8.19 -20.68
C PRO A 194 3.09 -8.61 -19.72
N ALA A 195 2.86 -8.42 -18.41
CA ALA A 195 3.80 -8.94 -17.41
C ALA A 195 3.88 -10.47 -17.52
N PRO A 196 5.08 -11.07 -17.47
CA PRO A 196 5.27 -12.52 -17.59
C PRO A 196 4.83 -13.22 -16.31
N LEU A 197 3.52 -13.31 -16.07
CA LEU A 197 2.89 -14.16 -15.06
C LEU A 197 1.45 -14.44 -15.51
N ALA A 198 1.27 -15.57 -16.18
CA ALA A 198 -0.03 -16.23 -16.21
C ALA A 198 -0.33 -16.70 -14.77
N LEU A 199 -0.98 -15.85 -13.99
CA LEU A 199 -1.71 -16.33 -12.81
C LEU A 199 -2.75 -17.33 -13.33
N PRO A 200 -2.85 -18.56 -12.78
CA PRO A 200 -3.85 -19.51 -13.24
C PRO A 200 -5.24 -18.87 -13.08
N GLU A 201 -5.94 -18.69 -14.20
CA GLU A 201 -7.35 -18.30 -14.15
C GLU A 201 -8.14 -19.45 -13.52
N GLY A 202 -8.79 -19.18 -12.38
CA GLY A 202 -9.91 -19.95 -11.83
C GLY A 202 -9.71 -21.46 -11.70
N GLY A 203 -9.09 -21.91 -10.61
CA GLY A 203 -9.14 -23.30 -10.17
C GLY A 203 -10.27 -23.55 -9.17
N THR A 204 -11.23 -24.40 -9.52
CA THR A 204 -12.22 -25.06 -8.65
C THR A 204 -11.62 -25.56 -7.32
N PRO A 205 -12.37 -25.60 -6.21
CA PRO A 205 -11.81 -25.91 -4.89
C PRO A 205 -11.38 -27.38 -4.82
N ALA A 206 -10.09 -27.60 -4.61
CA ALA A 206 -9.54 -28.91 -4.26
C ALA A 206 -9.70 -29.15 -2.75
N ALA A 207 -10.21 -30.33 -2.41
CA ALA A 207 -10.45 -30.83 -1.06
C ALA A 207 -9.14 -31.00 -0.24
N PRO A 208 -9.21 -30.99 1.10
CA PRO A 208 -8.04 -30.84 1.97
C PRO A 208 -7.27 -32.15 2.15
N ALA A 209 -5.93 -32.08 2.11
CA ALA A 209 -5.04 -33.15 2.54
C ALA A 209 -4.58 -32.91 3.98
N ALA A 210 -4.58 -34.00 4.76
CA ALA A 210 -4.36 -34.10 6.20
C ALA A 210 -2.89 -33.84 6.64
N PRO A 211 -2.62 -33.64 7.95
CA PRO A 211 -1.40 -33.01 8.47
C PRO A 211 -0.20 -33.97 8.60
N PRO A 212 1.03 -33.46 8.74
CA PRO A 212 2.23 -34.29 8.87
C PRO A 212 2.42 -34.82 10.29
N ALA A 213 2.96 -36.04 10.37
CA ALA A 213 3.40 -36.72 11.58
C ALA A 213 4.80 -36.28 12.01
N ASP A 214 5.01 -36.28 13.33
CA ASP A 214 6.19 -35.88 14.07
C ASP A 214 7.14 -37.08 14.31
N VAL A 215 8.46 -36.89 14.18
CA VAL A 215 9.53 -37.65 14.89
C VAL A 215 10.90 -36.98 14.73
N GLY A 216 11.33 -36.26 15.78
CA GLY A 216 12.43 -36.66 16.68
C GLY A 216 13.90 -36.80 16.20
N ALA A 217 14.73 -35.84 16.69
CA ALA A 217 16.01 -36.00 17.41
C ALA A 217 17.37 -36.22 16.69
N ALA A 218 18.32 -35.31 16.96
CA ALA A 218 19.73 -35.48 17.39
C ALA A 218 20.54 -34.22 16.99
N ALA A 219 21.08 -33.39 17.90
CA ALA A 219 22.21 -33.54 18.82
C ALA A 219 23.48 -32.76 18.34
N GLN A 220 23.87 -31.78 19.18
CA GLN A 220 25.22 -31.36 19.58
C GLN A 220 26.19 -30.67 18.57
N ALA A 221 26.57 -29.45 18.97
CA ALA A 221 27.78 -28.68 18.61
C ALA A 221 29.07 -29.34 19.20
N PRO A 222 30.34 -28.88 18.98
CA PRO A 222 30.75 -27.47 18.81
C PRO A 222 32.05 -27.14 18.01
N VAL A 223 32.45 -25.86 18.12
CA VAL A 223 33.78 -25.18 17.99
C VAL A 223 34.43 -24.92 16.61
N SER A 224 34.62 -23.65 16.22
CA SER A 224 35.80 -22.77 16.49
C SER A 224 35.64 -21.44 15.71
N ALA A 225 35.74 -20.27 16.37
CA ALA A 225 36.89 -19.32 16.43
C ALA A 225 37.26 -18.66 15.07
N ALA A 226 37.58 -17.38 14.90
CA ALA A 226 37.68 -16.16 15.71
C ALA A 226 38.00 -14.97 14.75
N ALA A 227 38.17 -13.77 15.31
CA ALA A 227 38.68 -12.49 14.76
C ALA A 227 37.59 -11.54 14.20
N ALA A 228 37.10 -10.50 14.88
CA ALA A 228 37.65 -9.40 15.70
C ALA A 228 37.98 -8.11 14.91
N ALA A 229 37.53 -7.00 15.52
CA ALA A 229 37.84 -5.57 15.31
C ALA A 229 36.98 -4.78 14.30
N GLN A 230 36.50 -3.56 14.56
CA GLN A 230 36.44 -2.71 15.76
C GLN A 230 35.43 -1.58 15.44
N VAL A 231 34.61 -1.19 16.41
CA VAL A 231 33.61 -0.11 16.35
C VAL A 231 34.09 1.03 17.27
N PRO A 232 34.03 2.32 16.88
CA PRO A 232 34.10 3.41 17.85
C PRO A 232 32.72 3.75 18.43
N LYS A 233 32.71 3.91 19.76
CA LYS A 233 31.58 4.12 20.68
C LYS A 233 30.87 5.47 20.49
N PRO A 234 29.57 5.56 20.86
CA PRO A 234 28.86 6.82 21.07
C PRO A 234 29.12 7.40 22.48
N VAL A 235 29.09 8.73 22.57
CA VAL A 235 29.25 9.50 23.82
C VAL A 235 27.90 9.69 24.50
N GLN A 236 27.82 9.37 25.79
CA GLN A 236 26.71 9.64 26.69
C GLN A 236 26.96 10.94 27.48
N ALA A 237 25.89 11.67 27.79
CA ALA A 237 25.79 12.47 29.01
C ALA A 237 24.35 12.42 29.55
N ALA A 238 24.24 12.33 30.89
CA ALA A 238 23.10 11.85 31.67
C ALA A 238 22.38 13.00 32.47
N PRO A 239 21.71 12.78 33.63
CA PRO A 239 20.25 12.85 33.78
C PRO A 239 19.73 13.84 34.87
N ALA A 240 18.41 14.06 34.96
CA ALA A 240 17.68 14.59 36.15
C ALA A 240 16.15 14.56 35.84
N LYS A 241 15.16 14.39 36.74
CA LYS A 241 15.00 14.14 38.18
C LYS A 241 13.52 13.71 38.40
N GLU A 242 13.24 12.87 39.39
CA GLU A 242 11.89 12.48 39.87
C GLU A 242 11.17 13.61 40.65
N ALA A 243 9.82 13.63 40.58
CA ALA A 243 8.96 14.10 41.68
C ALA A 243 7.51 13.53 41.65
N LYS A 244 7.22 12.70 42.66
CA LYS A 244 5.96 12.44 43.43
C LYS A 244 4.54 12.63 42.83
N LYS A 245 3.86 11.48 42.68
CA LYS A 245 2.63 10.97 43.37
C LYS A 245 1.50 11.95 43.80
N ALA A 246 0.29 11.72 43.27
CA ALA A 246 -0.99 11.95 43.96
C ALA A 246 -2.00 10.83 43.60
N LYS A 247 -2.86 10.47 44.56
CA LYS A 247 -3.70 9.27 44.62
C LYS A 247 -5.16 9.69 44.85
N ALA A 248 -6.10 9.22 44.03
CA ALA A 248 -7.55 9.09 44.27
C ALA A 248 -8.13 8.46 42.99
N GLY A 249 -9.12 7.58 42.91
CA GLY A 249 -10.09 7.00 43.83
C GLY A 249 -11.02 6.15 42.93
N LYS A 250 -11.52 5.04 43.47
CA LYS A 250 -12.20 3.89 42.85
C LYS A 250 -13.47 4.23 42.04
N GLY A 251 -13.69 3.52 40.92
CA GLY A 251 -14.98 3.44 40.22
C GLY A 251 -14.87 2.68 38.90
N THR A 252 -14.85 1.34 38.93
CA THR A 252 -14.87 0.49 37.72
C THR A 252 -16.30 0.25 37.30
N ASP A 253 -16.75 0.98 36.27
CA ASP A 253 -18.02 0.76 35.58
C ASP A 253 -17.83 -0.39 34.55
N PRO A 254 -18.59 -1.50 34.61
CA PRO A 254 -18.33 -2.69 33.78
C PRO A 254 -18.70 -2.52 32.29
N ARG A 255 -18.98 -1.29 31.84
CA ARG A 255 -19.29 -0.96 30.44
C ARG A 255 -18.11 -0.34 29.66
N ALA A 256 -16.93 -0.25 30.30
CA ALA A 256 -15.73 0.38 29.74
C ALA A 256 -14.69 -0.60 29.15
N ALA A 257 -14.98 -1.91 29.11
CA ALA A 257 -14.05 -2.94 28.65
C ALA A 257 -14.40 -3.47 27.24
N ALA A 258 -14.45 -2.59 26.24
CA ALA A 258 -14.42 -2.95 24.82
C ALA A 258 -14.14 -1.73 23.92
N LYS A 259 -13.04 -1.03 24.15
CA LYS A 259 -12.43 -0.20 23.09
C LYS A 259 -10.95 -0.58 23.02
N ALA A 260 -10.68 -1.70 22.36
CA ALA A 260 -9.34 -1.94 21.86
C ALA A 260 -8.99 -0.75 20.95
N ALA A 261 -7.85 -0.12 21.21
CA ALA A 261 -7.40 1.02 20.43
C ALA A 261 -7.29 0.61 18.95
N VAL A 262 -8.23 1.07 18.13
CA VAL A 262 -8.16 0.93 16.67
C VAL A 262 -6.95 1.75 16.23
N THR A 263 -5.86 1.07 15.85
CA THR A 263 -4.70 1.72 15.25
C THR A 263 -4.94 1.91 13.76
N THR A 264 -4.38 2.94 13.12
CA THR A 264 -4.55 3.19 11.68
C THR A 264 -4.07 2.00 10.81
N ALA A 265 -3.11 1.22 11.31
CA ALA A 265 -2.67 -0.04 10.69
C ALA A 265 -3.76 -1.13 10.66
N SER A 266 -4.66 -1.14 11.66
CA SER A 266 -5.83 -2.03 11.74
C SER A 266 -6.88 -1.72 10.67
N LEU A 267 -6.90 -0.50 10.12
CA LEU A 267 -7.89 -0.07 9.13
C LEU A 267 -7.61 -0.54 7.69
N ILE A 268 -6.41 -1.04 7.41
CA ILE A 268 -5.98 -1.42 6.05
C ILE A 268 -6.03 -2.94 5.82
N ALA A 269 -5.90 -3.72 6.90
CA ALA A 269 -5.96 -5.17 6.87
C ALA A 269 -7.42 -5.64 6.71
N VAL A 270 -7.77 -6.13 5.52
CA VAL A 270 -9.15 -6.55 5.21
C VAL A 270 -9.52 -7.84 5.94
N ALA A 271 -8.62 -8.84 5.95
CA ALA A 271 -8.92 -10.16 6.52
C ALA A 271 -9.35 -10.12 8.01
N PRO A 272 -8.63 -9.42 8.92
CA PRO A 272 -9.10 -9.27 10.31
C PRO A 272 -10.48 -8.60 10.42
N ARG A 273 -10.80 -7.68 9.50
CA ARG A 273 -12.09 -7.00 9.50
C ARG A 273 -13.23 -7.90 9.02
N VAL A 274 -12.94 -8.80 8.07
CA VAL A 274 -13.87 -9.85 7.67
C VAL A 274 -14.16 -10.77 8.86
N ASP A 275 -13.13 -11.17 9.60
CA ASP A 275 -13.29 -11.98 10.81
C ASP A 275 -14.17 -11.31 11.87
N ASP A 276 -13.94 -10.03 12.12
CA ASP A 276 -14.74 -9.26 13.07
C ASP A 276 -16.21 -9.13 12.63
N LEU A 277 -16.46 -8.87 11.34
CA LEU A 277 -17.82 -8.79 10.79
C LEU A 277 -18.53 -10.14 10.86
N LEU A 278 -17.86 -11.23 10.50
CA LEU A 278 -18.41 -12.58 10.61
C LEU A 278 -18.73 -12.91 12.07
N ARG A 279 -17.84 -12.60 13.01
CA ARG A 279 -18.07 -12.80 14.44
C ARG A 279 -19.26 -11.99 14.94
N ALA A 280 -19.37 -10.72 14.53
CA ALA A 280 -20.50 -9.86 14.89
C ALA A 280 -21.83 -10.37 14.32
N ALA A 281 -21.84 -10.81 13.05
CA ALA A 281 -23.03 -11.36 12.40
C ALA A 281 -23.47 -12.68 13.05
N CYS A 282 -22.54 -13.61 13.29
CA CYS A 282 -22.81 -14.86 14.02
C CYS A 282 -23.33 -14.58 15.42
N SER A 283 -22.72 -13.64 16.15
CA SER A 283 -23.17 -13.26 17.48
C SER A 283 -24.61 -12.73 17.47
N ALA A 284 -24.93 -11.81 16.55
CA ALA A 284 -26.25 -11.19 16.44
C ALA A 284 -27.35 -12.15 15.98
N LEU A 285 -27.05 -13.04 15.03
CA LEU A 285 -28.04 -13.95 14.43
C LEU A 285 -28.16 -15.28 15.18
N LEU A 286 -27.10 -15.74 15.85
CA LEU A 286 -26.99 -17.11 16.38
C LEU A 286 -26.79 -17.17 17.90
N GLY A 287 -26.83 -16.02 18.59
CA GLY A 287 -26.90 -15.93 20.04
C GLY A 287 -25.53 -15.93 20.74
N GLY A 288 -24.56 -15.19 20.21
CA GLY A 288 -23.23 -15.04 20.83
C GLY A 288 -22.24 -16.18 20.52
N VAL A 289 -22.57 -17.06 19.59
CA VAL A 289 -21.75 -18.22 19.22
C VAL A 289 -20.67 -17.80 18.22
N ALA A 290 -19.44 -18.26 18.43
CA ALA A 290 -18.31 -17.94 17.56
C ALA A 290 -18.45 -18.62 16.17
N PRO A 291 -17.94 -18.04 15.08
CA PRO A 291 -18.05 -18.62 13.72
C PRO A 291 -17.56 -20.07 13.62
N GLU A 292 -16.50 -20.43 14.36
CA GLU A 292 -15.90 -21.76 14.40
C GLU A 292 -16.83 -22.78 15.07
N GLU A 293 -17.57 -22.36 16.09
CA GLU A 293 -18.54 -23.18 16.80
C GLU A 293 -19.83 -23.36 15.98
N VAL A 294 -20.23 -22.34 15.23
CA VAL A 294 -21.39 -22.39 14.32
C VAL A 294 -21.18 -23.42 13.19
N THR A 295 -19.98 -23.46 12.62
CA THR A 295 -19.61 -24.43 11.59
C THR A 295 -19.44 -25.83 12.16
N SER A 296 -18.75 -25.96 13.29
CA SER A 296 -18.52 -27.25 13.96
C SER A 296 -19.82 -27.88 14.49
N SER A 297 -20.81 -27.08 14.86
CA SER A 297 -22.14 -27.55 15.29
C SER A 297 -23.07 -27.91 14.12
N GLY A 298 -22.63 -27.72 12.86
CA GLY A 298 -23.44 -27.97 11.66
C GLY A 298 -24.61 -27.00 11.48
N ARG A 299 -24.70 -25.95 12.30
CA ARG A 299 -25.76 -24.92 12.21
C ARG A 299 -25.63 -24.09 10.93
N VAL A 300 -24.40 -23.92 10.44
CA VAL A 300 -24.12 -23.37 9.11
C VAL A 300 -23.10 -24.26 8.42
N ASP A 301 -23.38 -24.56 7.16
CA ASP A 301 -22.48 -25.31 6.30
C ASP A 301 -21.11 -24.61 6.16
N ALA A 302 -20.03 -25.39 6.29
CA ALA A 302 -18.67 -24.87 6.26
C ALA A 302 -18.31 -24.26 4.90
N TYR A 303 -18.83 -24.83 3.81
CA TYR A 303 -18.65 -24.28 2.47
C TYR A 303 -19.38 -22.94 2.30
N ALA A 304 -20.62 -22.82 2.82
CA ALA A 304 -21.34 -21.56 2.84
C ALA A 304 -20.60 -20.46 3.63
N MET A 305 -20.02 -20.79 4.79
CA MET A 305 -19.21 -19.84 5.57
C MET A 305 -17.93 -19.41 4.84
N ALA A 306 -17.23 -20.35 4.19
CA ALA A 306 -16.05 -20.03 3.40
C ALA A 306 -16.39 -19.12 2.21
N ARG A 307 -17.52 -19.37 1.54
CA ARG A 307 -18.01 -18.51 0.45
C ARG A 307 -18.38 -17.11 0.93
N LEU A 308 -19.08 -16.99 2.06
CA LEU A 308 -19.44 -15.70 2.66
C LEU A 308 -18.19 -14.90 3.04
N ARG A 309 -17.18 -15.55 3.63
CA ARG A 309 -15.89 -14.93 3.95
C ARG A 309 -15.24 -14.33 2.71
N ALA A 310 -15.13 -15.12 1.64
CA ALA A 310 -14.52 -14.68 0.39
C ALA A 310 -15.29 -13.50 -0.24
N GLU A 311 -16.63 -13.51 -0.17
CA GLU A 311 -17.46 -12.43 -0.68
C GLU A 311 -17.28 -11.14 0.14
N LEU A 312 -17.28 -11.22 1.47
CA LEU A 312 -17.00 -10.07 2.34
C LEU A 312 -15.61 -9.49 2.11
N GLU A 313 -14.60 -10.35 1.97
CA GLU A 313 -13.24 -9.94 1.67
C GLU A 313 -13.13 -9.20 0.34
N MET A 314 -13.81 -9.72 -0.70
CA MET A 314 -13.90 -9.06 -2.01
C MET A 314 -14.57 -7.69 -1.90
N GLN A 315 -15.72 -7.58 -1.22
CA GLN A 315 -16.46 -6.33 -1.08
C GLN A 315 -15.68 -5.27 -0.29
N LEU A 316 -15.07 -5.65 0.83
CA LEU A 316 -14.24 -4.74 1.63
C LEU A 316 -12.98 -4.31 0.89
N THR A 317 -12.34 -5.21 0.15
CA THR A 317 -11.19 -4.87 -0.69
C THR A 317 -11.59 -3.89 -1.79
N SER A 318 -12.74 -4.12 -2.44
CA SER A 318 -13.29 -3.19 -3.44
C SER A 318 -13.53 -1.80 -2.85
N LEU A 319 -14.16 -1.72 -1.67
CA LEU A 319 -14.41 -0.46 -0.96
C LEU A 319 -13.11 0.26 -0.60
N LYS A 320 -12.12 -0.46 -0.05
CA LYS A 320 -10.79 0.08 0.27
C LYS A 320 -10.12 0.68 -0.96
N ASN A 321 -10.14 -0.05 -2.08
CA ASN A 321 -9.50 0.37 -3.32
C ASN A 321 -10.22 1.59 -3.94
N ALA A 322 -11.55 1.61 -3.92
CA ALA A 322 -12.35 2.74 -4.38
C ALA A 322 -12.08 4.01 -3.55
N ALA A 323 -12.01 3.86 -2.21
CA ALA A 323 -11.64 4.96 -1.31
C ALA A 323 -10.26 5.52 -1.64
N TYR A 324 -9.25 4.65 -1.78
CA TYR A 324 -7.88 5.05 -2.10
C TYR A 324 -7.77 5.78 -3.45
N ALA A 325 -8.46 5.28 -4.48
CA ALA A 325 -8.51 5.92 -5.80
C ALA A 325 -9.19 7.30 -5.74
N ALA A 326 -10.29 7.42 -5.01
CA ALA A 326 -11.02 8.67 -4.82
C ALA A 326 -10.33 9.68 -3.88
N GLY A 327 -9.07 9.43 -3.47
CA GLY A 327 -8.30 10.36 -2.63
C GLY A 327 -8.61 10.25 -1.15
N TYR A 328 -9.40 9.25 -0.74
CA TYR A 328 -9.55 8.90 0.67
C TYR A 328 -8.34 8.07 1.09
N VAL A 329 -7.37 8.76 1.67
CA VAL A 329 -6.31 8.13 2.42
C VAL A 329 -6.93 7.47 3.66
N ALA A 330 -6.58 6.21 3.93
CA ALA A 330 -6.81 5.58 5.23
C ALA A 330 -6.12 6.44 6.31
N GLY A 331 -6.88 7.38 6.88
CA GLY A 331 -6.34 8.45 7.70
C GLY A 331 -7.14 9.75 7.76
N LYS A 332 -8.23 9.91 7.01
CA LYS A 332 -9.28 10.82 7.50
C LYS A 332 -10.02 10.09 8.62
N GLY A 333 -9.68 10.42 9.88
CA GLY A 333 -10.47 10.05 11.06
C GLY A 333 -11.97 10.34 10.90
N GLU A 334 -12.36 11.18 9.93
CA GLU A 334 -13.73 11.41 9.50
C GLU A 334 -14.44 10.19 8.90
N VAL A 335 -13.78 9.28 8.16
CA VAL A 335 -14.44 8.10 7.58
C VAL A 335 -14.85 7.12 8.69
N VAL A 336 -13.97 6.92 9.67
CA VAL A 336 -14.27 6.11 10.87
C VAL A 336 -15.29 6.81 11.75
N ALA A 337 -15.12 8.11 12.02
CA ALA A 337 -16.06 8.87 12.83
C ALA A 337 -17.44 9.08 12.18
N HIS A 338 -17.55 9.00 10.84
CA HIS A 338 -18.84 9.07 10.14
C HIS A 338 -19.52 7.70 10.05
N ALA A 339 -18.76 6.62 9.88
CA ALA A 339 -19.28 5.26 9.97
C ALA A 339 -19.79 4.92 11.39
N GLU A 340 -19.06 5.36 12.43
CA GLU A 340 -19.47 5.17 13.82
C GLU A 340 -20.67 6.05 14.23
N ARG A 341 -20.85 7.23 13.61
CA ARG A 341 -22.00 8.11 13.92
C ARG A 341 -23.31 7.69 13.25
N ARG A 342 -23.29 6.76 12.29
CA ARG A 342 -24.48 6.34 11.53
C ARG A 342 -25.05 4.99 11.99
N TYR A 343 -24.40 4.33 12.95
CA TYR A 343 -24.79 3.02 13.50
C TYR A 343 -24.83 3.00 15.04
N VAL A 344 -25.10 4.15 15.68
CA VAL A 344 -25.49 4.23 17.10
C VAL A 344 -26.90 4.78 17.19
#